data_AF-A0A2V7TVW2-F1
#
_entry.id   AF-A0A2V7TVW2-F1
#
_cell.length_a   1.000
_cell.length_b   1.000
_cell.length_c   1.000
_cell.angle_alpha   90.00
_cell.angle_beta   90.00
_cell.angle_gamma   90.00
#
_symmetry.space_group_name_H-M   'P 1'
#
loop_
_entity.id
_entity.type
_entity.pdbx_description
1 polymer ?
#
loop_
_entity_poly.entity_id
_entity_poly.type
_entity_poly.pdbx_seq_one_letter_code
_entity_poly.pdbx_strand_id
1 'polypeptide(L)' 'FIDAIRANDPKMLNCDVLEGHLSSALPHLANISYRVGRALSFDGKTETVVGDAEANKLLTREYRKPYVIPEKV' A
#
# COMPACT_ATOMS: atom_id res chain seq x y z
N PHE A 1 -22.26 3.24 -2.30
CA PHE A 1 -21.45 4.44 -2.61
C PHE A 1 -22.31 5.70 -2.68
N ILE A 2 -23.18 5.86 -3.69
CA ILE A 2 -24.04 7.06 -3.81
C ILE A 2 -24.90 7.29 -2.56
N ASP A 3 -25.46 6.21 -1.99
CA ASP A 3 -26.28 6.33 -0.78
C ASP A 3 -25.46 6.74 0.45
N ALA A 4 -24.24 6.21 0.60
CA ALA A 4 -23.31 6.61 1.66
C ALA A 4 -22.95 8.10 1.58
N ILE A 5 -22.77 8.64 0.36
CA ILE A 5 -22.54 10.07 0.14
C ILE A 5 -23.76 10.89 0.57
N ARG A 6 -24.95 10.48 0.12
CA ARG A 6 -26.21 11.19 0.45
C ARG A 6 -26.48 11.20 1.96
N ALA A 7 -26.16 10.09 2.63
CA ALA A 7 -26.34 9.94 4.08
C ALA A 7 -25.21 10.59 4.90
N ASN A 8 -24.10 10.98 4.26
CA ASN A 8 -22.86 11.39 4.94
C ASN A 8 -22.41 10.37 6.00
N ASP A 9 -22.56 9.07 5.71
CA ASP A 9 -22.20 7.98 6.61
C ASP A 9 -21.17 7.04 5.95
N PRO A 10 -19.89 7.08 6.39
CA PRO A 10 -18.85 6.23 5.84
C PRO A 10 -19.06 4.74 6.14
N LYS A 11 -19.86 4.38 7.16
CA LYS A 11 -20.17 2.97 7.50
C LYS A 11 -21.04 2.30 6.45
N MET A 12 -21.69 3.07 5.59
CA MET A 12 -22.48 2.56 4.46
C MET A 12 -21.63 2.23 3.22
N LEU A 13 -20.31 2.41 3.29
CA LEU A 13 -19.39 1.97 2.23
C LEU A 13 -19.22 0.45 2.30
N ASN A 14 -19.32 -0.23 1.15
CA ASN A 14 -19.02 -1.66 1.06
C ASN A 14 -17.52 -1.96 1.25
N CYS A 15 -16.67 -0.99 0.93
CA CYS A 15 -15.23 -1.06 1.06
C CYS A 15 -14.78 0.35 1.43
N ASP A 16 -14.27 0.49 2.65
CA ASP A 16 -13.68 1.74 3.09
C ASP A 16 -12.25 1.89 2.53
N VAL A 17 -11.62 3.02 2.81
CA VAL A 17 -10.27 3.31 2.31
C VAL A 17 -9.22 2.33 2.82
N LEU A 18 -9.38 1.82 4.05
CA LEU A 18 -8.41 0.92 4.66
C LEU A 18 -8.49 -0.47 4.01
N GLU A 19 -9.70 -0.98 3.79
CA GLU A 19 -9.90 -2.24 3.07
C GLU A 19 -9.36 -2.14 1.64
N GLY A 20 -9.58 -1.01 0.96
CA GLY A 20 -9.01 -0.76 -0.37
C GLY A 20 -7.48 -0.74 -0.39
N HIS A 21 -6.86 -0.12 0.62
CA HIS A 21 -5.40 -0.10 0.81
C HIS A 21 -4.84 -1.51 1.01
N LEU A 22 -5.40 -2.26 1.96
CA LEU A 22 -4.94 -3.62 2.29
C LEU A 22 -5.12 -4.58 1.11
N SER A 23 -6.25 -4.51 0.41
CA SER A 23 -6.50 -5.30 -0.80
C SER A 23 -5.48 -4.99 -1.90
N SER A 24 -5.04 -3.73 -2.03
CA SER A 24 -4.07 -3.33 -3.04
C SER A 24 -2.64 -3.69 -2.65
N ALA A 25 -2.32 -3.74 -1.36
CA ALA A 25 -1.00 -4.10 -0.87
C ALA A 25 -0.59 -5.53 -1.26
N LEU A 26 -1.53 -6.50 -1.23
CA LEU A 26 -1.25 -7.90 -1.55
C LEU A 26 -0.67 -8.14 -2.95
N PRO A 27 -1.29 -7.69 -4.06
CA PRO A 27 -0.71 -7.85 -5.39
C PRO A 27 0.60 -7.06 -5.56
N HIS A 28 0.81 -5.95 -4.85
CA HIS A 28 2.09 -5.26 -4.85
C HIS A 28 3.20 -6.10 -4.20
N LEU A 29 2.94 -6.70 -3.03
CA LEU A 29 3.88 -7.59 -2.35
C LEU A 29 4.18 -8.84 -3.21
N ALA A 30 3.18 -9.40 -3.88
CA ALA A 30 3.37 -10.51 -4.82
C ALA A 30 4.30 -10.12 -5.98
N ASN A 31 4.12 -8.92 -6.55
CA ASN A 31 4.99 -8.41 -7.61
C ASN A 31 6.43 -8.18 -7.11
N ILE A 32 6.61 -7.70 -5.89
CA ILE A 32 7.95 -7.53 -5.30
C ILE A 32 8.60 -8.89 -5.10
N SER A 33 7.88 -9.85 -4.49
CA SER A 33 8.34 -11.23 -4.29
C SER A 33 8.77 -11.88 -5.61
N TYR A 34 7.98 -11.70 -6.67
CA TYR A 34 8.31 -12.16 -8.01
C TYR A 34 9.61 -11.54 -8.56
N ARG A 35 9.79 -10.22 -8.39
CA ARG A 35 11.00 -9.51 -8.87
C ARG A 35 12.27 -9.91 -8.13
N VAL A 36 12.18 -10.13 -6.82
CA VAL A 36 13.34 -10.54 -6.01
C VAL A 36 13.56 -12.06 -5.97
N GLY A 37 12.65 -12.83 -6.55
CA GLY A 37 12.76 -14.29 -6.72
C GLY A 37 12.61 -15.10 -5.42
N ARG A 38 11.98 -14.56 -4.37
CA ARG A 38 11.88 -15.19 -3.05
C ARG A 38 10.61 -14.78 -2.32
N ALA A 39 10.18 -15.59 -1.35
CA ALA A 39 9.09 -15.25 -0.44
C ALA A 39 9.50 -14.08 0.48
N LEU A 40 8.54 -13.21 0.80
CA LEU A 40 8.74 -12.05 1.66
C LEU A 40 8.04 -12.25 3.00
N SER A 41 8.70 -11.88 4.10
CA SER A 41 8.07 -11.74 5.41
C SER A 41 7.76 -10.27 5.64
N PHE A 42 6.50 -9.88 5.46
CA PHE A 42 6.05 -8.49 5.59
C PHE A 42 5.48 -8.23 6.98
N ASP A 43 5.94 -7.17 7.65
CA ASP A 43 5.38 -6.69 8.91
C ASP A 43 4.35 -5.60 8.63
N GLY A 44 3.08 -5.94 8.82
CA GLY A 44 1.96 -5.02 8.61
C GLY A 44 1.90 -3.85 9.59
N LYS A 45 2.67 -3.85 10.69
CA LYS A 45 2.72 -2.71 11.62
C LYS A 45 3.67 -1.63 11.17
N THR A 46 4.84 -2.03 10.67
CA THR A 46 5.86 -1.10 10.15
C THR A 46 5.73 -0.87 8.65
N GLU A 47 4.91 -1.66 7.97
CA GLU A 47 4.76 -1.72 6.51
C GLU A 47 6.09 -1.97 5.79
N THR A 48 6.94 -2.81 6.37
CA THR A 48 8.26 -3.17 5.81
C THR A 48 8.45 -4.68 5.68
N VAL A 49 9.35 -5.10 4.79
CA VAL A 49 9.83 -6.47 4.70
C VAL A 49 10.94 -6.69 5.72
N VAL A 50 10.77 -7.68 6.59
CA VAL A 50 11.70 -8.01 7.66
C VAL A 50 13.03 -8.48 7.10
N GLY A 51 14.10 -7.73 7.40
CA GLY A 51 15.47 -8.10 7.05
C GLY A 51 15.83 -8.01 5.56
N ASP A 52 14.98 -7.39 4.73
CA ASP A 52 15.18 -7.36 3.26
C ASP A 52 15.27 -5.92 2.71
N ALA A 53 16.50 -5.40 2.64
CA ALA A 53 16.75 -4.05 2.12
C ALA A 53 16.44 -3.91 0.62
N GLU A 54 16.60 -4.98 -0.15
CA GLU A 54 16.34 -4.98 -1.60
C GLU A 54 14.83 -4.89 -1.86
N ALA A 55 14.03 -5.71 -1.18
CA ALA A 55 12.57 -5.66 -1.28
C ALA A 55 12.00 -4.34 -0.75
N ASN A 56 12.55 -3.82 0.36
CA ASN A 56 12.13 -2.52 0.91
C ASN A 56 12.37 -1.35 -0.04
N LYS A 57 13.43 -1.40 -0.86
CA LYS A 57 13.67 -0.37 -1.89
C LYS A 57 12.57 -0.32 -2.95
N LEU A 58 11.89 -1.44 -3.20
CA LEU A 58 10.81 -1.56 -4.19
C LEU A 58 9.43 -1.15 -3.65
N LEU A 59 9.29 -0.91 -2.34
CA LEU A 59 8.04 -0.39 -1.74
C LEU A 59 7.78 1.07 -2.13
N THR A 60 8.84 1.81 -2.45
CA THR A 60 8.73 3.19 -2.91
C THR A 60 9.18 3.32 -4.37
N ARG A 61 8.81 4.44 -4.98
CA ARG A 61 9.21 4.82 -6.33
C ARG A 61 10.09 6.06 -6.27
N GLU A 62 11.06 6.14 -7.16
CA GLU A 62 11.79 7.38 -7.38
C GLU A 62 10.86 8.39 -8.08
N TYR A 63 10.51 9.46 -7.37
CA TYR A 63 9.65 10.52 -7.90
C TYR A 63 10.39 11.37 -8.94
N ARG A 64 9.67 11.76 -10.00
CA ARG A 64 10.19 12.66 -11.03
C ARG A 64 10.11 14.12 -10.56
N LYS A 65 11.26 14.79 -10.43
CA LYS A 65 11.31 16.23 -10.08
C LYS A 65 10.58 17.09 -11.14
N PRO A 66 9.83 18.14 -10.74
CA PRO A 66 9.66 18.66 -9.37
C PRO A 66 8.52 18.00 -8.56
N TYR A 67 7.81 16.98 -9.08
CA TYR A 67 6.63 16.39 -8.45
C TYR A 67 7.02 15.33 -7.40
N VAL A 68 7.34 15.78 -6.19
CA VAL A 68 7.71 14.92 -5.06
C VAL A 68 6.64 14.94 -3.98
N ILE A 69 6.41 13.79 -3.34
CA ILE A 69 5.59 13.72 -2.13
C ILE A 69 6.53 13.91 -0.92
N PRO A 70 6.20 14.80 0.04
CA PRO A 70 6.97 14.95 1.27
C PRO A 70 7.08 13.62 2.04
N GLU A 71 8.22 13.37 2.68
CA GLU A 71 8.43 12.15 3.48
C GLU A 71 7.56 12.07 4.73
N LYS A 72 7.03 13.20 5.18
CA LYS A 72 6.04 13.29 6.25
C LYS A 72 4.80 14.04 5.75
N VAL A 73 3.64 13.38 5.89
CA VAL A 73 2.30 13.96 5.68
C VAL A 73 1.81 14.56 6.99
#